data_AF-A0A943RMC8-F1
#
_entry.id   AF-A0A943RMC8-F1
#
_cell.length_a   1.000
_cell.length_b   1.000
_cell.length_c   1.000
_cell.angle_alpha   90.00
_cell.angle_beta   90.00
_cell.angle_gamma   90.00
#
_symmetry.space_group_name_H-M   'P 1'
#
loop_
_entity.id
_entity.type
_entity.pdbx_description
1 polymer ?
#
loop_
_entity_poly.entity_id
_entity_poly.type
_entity_poly.pdbx_seq_one_letter_code
_entity_poly.pdbx_strand_id
1 'polypeptide(L)'
;MREKLFDYIANQYGINPDYPFSTAPTYAVLRHPHNNKWFALVADVPGKKLGLKESKRYNLVNVKIDDPFLLEMLLHQDGYLPAYHMNKEHWIS
;
A
#
# COMPACT_ATOMS: atom_id res chain seq x y z
N MET A 1 1.27 -13.12 2.05
CA MET A 1 0.84 -11.98 1.21
C MET A 1 2.04 -11.14 0.80
N ARG A 2 2.72 -10.49 1.75
CA ARG A 2 3.89 -9.62 1.51
C ARG A 2 4.98 -10.24 0.64
N GLU A 3 5.52 -11.39 1.00
CA GLU A 3 6.60 -12.04 0.24
C GLU A 3 6.15 -12.36 -1.18
N LYS A 4 4.99 -12.99 -1.35
CA LYS A 4 4.39 -13.25 -2.66
C LYS A 4 4.22 -11.99 -3.52
N LEU A 5 3.85 -10.86 -2.91
CA LEU A 5 3.77 -9.57 -3.61
C LEU A 5 5.15 -9.10 -4.05
N PHE A 6 6.15 -9.15 -3.18
CA PHE A 6 7.52 -8.75 -3.55
C PHE A 6 8.11 -9.65 -4.63
N ASP A 7 7.91 -10.97 -4.54
CA ASP A 7 8.34 -11.91 -5.56
C ASP A 7 7.65 -11.61 -6.90
N TYR A 8 6.35 -11.33 -6.89
CA TYR A 8 5.63 -10.93 -8.09
C TYR A 8 6.20 -9.65 -8.69
N ILE A 9 6.39 -8.60 -7.87
CA ILE A 9 6.89 -7.31 -8.34
C ILE A 9 8.33 -7.41 -8.87
N ALA A 10 9.18 -8.20 -8.20
CA ALA A 10 10.54 -8.45 -8.63
C ALA A 10 10.56 -9.22 -9.96
N ASN A 11 9.75 -10.27 -10.10
CA ASN A 11 9.71 -11.08 -11.31
C ASN A 11 9.08 -10.36 -12.51
N GLN A 12 8.02 -9.57 -12.30
CA GLN A 12 7.31 -8.90 -13.38
C GLN A 12 7.93 -7.57 -13.79
N TYR A 13 8.47 -6.82 -12.82
CA TYR A 13 8.91 -5.44 -13.04
C TYR A 13 10.39 -5.21 -12.72
N GLY A 14 11.11 -6.18 -12.15
CA GLY A 14 12.51 -6.01 -11.74
C GLY A 14 12.70 -5.02 -10.60
N ILE A 15 11.66 -4.80 -9.78
CA ILE A 15 11.65 -3.80 -8.71
C ILE A 15 11.77 -4.50 -7.36
N ASN A 16 12.73 -4.03 -6.56
CA ASN A 16 12.90 -4.45 -5.17
C ASN A 16 12.27 -3.43 -4.21
N PRO A 17 11.78 -3.86 -3.04
CA PRO A 17 11.28 -2.95 -2.00
C PRO A 17 12.39 -2.10 -1.40
N ASP A 18 12.07 -0.85 -1.06
CA ASP A 18 12.92 0.05 -0.25
C ASP A 18 12.28 0.33 1.11
N TYR A 19 13.08 0.67 2.12
CA TYR A 19 12.70 0.79 3.53
C TYR A 19 13.09 2.18 4.09
N PRO A 20 12.39 3.25 3.69
CA PRO A 20 12.81 4.63 4.00
C PRO A 20 12.50 5.05 5.45
N PHE A 21 11.73 4.28 6.21
CA PHE A 21 11.22 4.68 7.52
C PHE A 21 12.03 4.05 8.65
N SER A 22 12.89 4.83 9.30
CA SER A 22 13.70 4.37 10.45
C SER A 22 12.85 3.93 11.65
N THR A 23 11.69 4.58 11.88
CA THR A 23 10.76 4.27 12.97
C THR A 23 9.78 3.14 12.64
N ALA A 24 9.75 2.70 11.38
CA ALA A 24 8.89 1.62 10.90
C ALA A 24 9.67 0.72 9.92
N PRO A 25 10.67 -0.04 10.41
CA PRO A 25 11.57 -0.82 9.55
C PRO A 25 10.87 -1.94 8.79
N THR A 26 9.64 -2.31 9.19
CA THR A 26 8.83 -3.27 8.45
C THR A 26 8.07 -2.62 7.29
N TYR A 27 7.98 -1.29 7.19
CA TYR A 27 7.25 -0.64 6.11
C TYR A 27 8.15 -0.56 4.89
N ALA A 28 7.64 -1.05 3.76
CA ALA A 28 8.34 -1.05 2.50
C ALA A 28 7.61 -0.20 1.47
N VAL A 29 8.35 0.48 0.61
CA VAL A 29 7.80 1.20 -0.53
C VAL A 29 8.30 0.59 -1.82
N LEU A 30 7.42 0.56 -2.82
CA LEU A 30 7.77 0.20 -4.18
C LEU A 30 7.70 1.48 -5.03
N ARG A 31 8.77 1.73 -5.79
CA ARG A 31 8.94 2.97 -6.54
C ARG A 31 9.44 2.71 -7.95
N HIS A 32 9.08 3.59 -8.87
CA HIS A 32 9.58 3.53 -10.23
C HIS A 32 11.07 3.88 -10.27
N PRO A 33 11.95 3.05 -10.89
CA PRO A 33 13.39 3.31 -10.91
C PRO A 33 13.78 4.62 -11.62
N HIS A 34 12.99 5.05 -12.61
CA HIS A 34 13.33 6.19 -13.47
C HIS A 34 13.10 7.56 -12.81
N ASN A 35 12.16 7.67 -11.86
CA ASN A 35 11.82 8.95 -11.23
C ASN A 35 11.66 8.88 -9.70
N ASN A 36 11.92 7.72 -9.10
CA ASN A 36 11.79 7.44 -7.67
C ASN A 36 10.39 7.69 -7.08
N LYS A 37 9.35 7.90 -7.89
CA LYS A 37 7.98 8.06 -7.41
C LYS A 37 7.45 6.74 -6.91
N TRP A 38 6.82 6.79 -5.75
CA TRP A 38 6.19 5.62 -5.14
C TRP A 38 4.91 5.28 -5.89
N PHE A 39 4.68 3.98 -6.11
CA PHE A 39 3.41 3.47 -6.61
C PHE A 39 2.74 2.54 -5.61
N ALA A 40 3.47 2.01 -4.63
CA ALA A 40 2.89 1.27 -3.52
C ALA A 40 3.64 1.47 -2.20
N LEU A 41 2.90 1.38 -1.10
CA LEU A 41 3.41 1.25 0.26
C LEU A 41 2.85 -0.04 0.87
N VAL A 42 3.73 -0.93 1.31
CA VAL A 42 3.37 -2.17 2.00
C VAL A 42 3.63 -1.98 3.49
N ALA A 43 2.57 -2.02 4.28
CA ALA A 43 2.61 -1.68 5.69
C ALA A 43 1.91 -2.75 6.54
N ASP A 44 2.34 -2.84 7.80
CA ASP A 44 1.69 -3.65 8.83
C ASP A 44 1.09 -2.70 9.86
N VAL A 45 -0.25 -2.63 9.93
CA VAL A 45 -0.96 -1.55 10.61
C VAL A 45 -1.98 -2.11 11.61
N PRO A 46 -2.05 -1.59 12.86
CA PRO A 46 -3.13 -1.94 13.78
C PRO A 46 -4.51 -1.58 13.21
N GLY A 47 -5.48 -2.48 13.29
CA GLY A 47 -6.84 -2.28 12.79
C GLY A 47 -7.51 -1.00 13.29
N LYS A 48 -7.27 -0.63 14.56
CA LYS A 48 -7.72 0.66 15.13
C LYS A 48 -7.28 1.89 14.30
N LYS A 49 -6.09 1.89 13.71
CA LYS A 49 -5.61 2.98 12.84
C LYS A 49 -6.27 2.98 11.46
N LEU A 50 -6.91 1.86 11.10
CA LEU A 50 -7.69 1.68 9.88
C LEU A 50 -9.20 1.90 10.11
N GLY A 51 -9.60 2.32 11.31
CA GLY A 51 -11.03 2.45 11.68
C GLY A 51 -11.72 1.12 12.02
N LEU A 52 -10.98 0.02 12.10
CA LEU A 52 -11.51 -1.30 12.48
C LEU A 52 -11.60 -1.43 14.00
N LYS A 53 -12.59 -2.19 14.48
CA LYS A 53 -12.82 -2.42 15.92
C LYS A 53 -11.70 -3.22 16.57
N GLU A 54 -11.05 -4.08 15.81
CA GLU A 54 -10.02 -5.01 16.31
C GLU A 54 -8.66 -4.33 16.47
N SER A 55 -7.93 -4.72 17.53
CA SER A 55 -6.53 -4.29 17.74
C SER A 55 -5.52 -5.20 17.03
N LYS A 56 -6.00 -6.19 16.26
CA LYS A 56 -5.17 -7.04 15.41
C LYS A 56 -4.45 -6.18 14.37
N ARG A 57 -3.27 -6.63 13.93
CA ARG A 57 -2.51 -5.97 12.87
C ARG A 57 -2.83 -6.58 11.51
N TYR A 58 -2.87 -5.74 10.49
CA TYR A 58 -3.21 -6.09 9.12
C TYR A 58 -2.05 -5.73 8.19
N ASN A 59 -1.66 -6.67 7.34
CA ASN A 59 -0.81 -6.37 6.20
C ASN A 59 -1.68 -5.72 5.13
N LEU A 60 -1.38 -4.48 4.78
CA LEU A 60 -2.08 -3.73 3.74
C LEU A 60 -1.11 -3.24 2.68
N VAL A 61 -1.67 -2.87 1.53
CA VAL A 61 -0.91 -2.28 0.44
C VAL A 61 -1.64 -1.01 0.00
N ASN A 62 -1.04 0.14 0.29
CA ASN A 62 -1.48 1.36 -0.38
C ASN A 62 -1.03 1.32 -1.83
N VAL A 63 -1.93 1.52 -2.78
CA VAL A 63 -1.63 1.60 -4.21
C VAL A 63 -2.10 2.94 -4.75
N LYS A 64 -1.28 3.56 -5.59
CA LYS A 64 -1.67 4.79 -6.29
C LYS A 64 -2.64 4.46 -7.43
N ILE A 65 -3.76 5.18 -7.49
CA ILE A 65 -4.78 5.05 -8.53
C ILE A 65 -4.92 6.41 -9.21
N ASP A 66 -4.67 6.44 -10.53
CA ASP A 66 -4.76 7.68 -11.31
C ASP A 66 -6.18 7.95 -11.85
N ASP A 67 -7.05 6.92 -11.87
CA ASP A 67 -8.45 7.04 -12.28
C ASP A 67 -9.38 7.21 -11.05
N PRO A 68 -9.99 8.38 -10.84
CA PRO A 68 -10.90 8.63 -9.73
C PRO A 68 -12.14 7.72 -9.73
N PHE A 69 -12.65 7.34 -10.90
CA PHE A 69 -13.83 6.48 -10.99
C PHE A 69 -13.51 5.06 -10.52
N LEU A 70 -12.35 4.52 -10.93
CA LEU A 70 -11.85 3.24 -10.44
C LEU A 70 -11.64 3.27 -8.92
N LEU A 71 -11.04 4.35 -8.39
CA LEU A 71 -10.83 4.52 -6.96
C LEU A 71 -12.16 4.46 -6.18
N GLU A 72 -13.15 5.24 -6.62
CA GLU A 72 -14.49 5.25 -6.01
C GLU A 72 -15.14 3.86 -6.09
N MET A 73 -15.10 3.20 -7.24
CA MET A 73 -15.67 1.86 -7.42
C MET A 73 -15.05 0.83 -6.47
N LEU A 74 -13.72 0.86 -6.29
CA LEU A 74 -13.03 -0.06 -5.40
C LEU A 74 -13.35 0.19 -3.92
N LEU A 75 -13.51 1.45 -3.51
CA LEU A 75 -13.89 1.78 -2.12
C LEU A 75 -15.27 1.25 -1.71
N HIS A 76 -16.13 0.90 -2.66
CA HIS A 76 -17.43 0.26 -2.41
C HIS A 76 -17.33 -1.27 -2.30
N GLN A 77 -16.15 -1.87 -2.45
CA GLN A 77 -15.93 -3.31 -2.34
C GLN A 77 -15.31 -3.69 -1.00
N ASP A 78 -15.69 -4.86 -0.49
CA ASP A 78 -15.10 -5.40 0.74
C ASP A 78 -13.60 -5.63 0.58
N GLY A 79 -12.83 -5.22 1.61
CA GLY A 79 -11.39 -5.39 1.65
C GLY A 79 -10.58 -4.20 1.10
N TYR A 80 -11.24 -3.18 0.55
CA TYR A 80 -10.63 -1.91 0.17
C TYR A 80 -10.96 -0.82 1.20
N LEU A 81 -9.97 0.00 1.53
CA LEU A 81 -10.08 1.05 2.53
C LEU A 81 -9.56 2.38 1.99
N PRO A 82 -10.02 3.52 2.53
CA PRO A 82 -9.39 4.82 2.27
C PRO A 82 -7.90 4.78 2.61
N ALA A 83 -7.09 5.49 1.83
CA ALA A 83 -5.63 5.43 1.96
C ALA A 83 -5.11 5.72 3.38
N TYR A 84 -4.24 4.83 3.86
CA TYR A 84 -3.50 5.01 5.11
C TYR A 84 -2.29 5.95 4.92
N HIS A 85 -2.24 7.09 5.61
CA HIS A 85 -1.20 8.13 5.53
C HIS A 85 -0.91 8.75 4.14
N MET A 86 -1.58 8.33 3.07
CA MET A 86 -1.45 8.89 1.73
C MET A 86 -2.64 9.77 1.36
N ASN A 87 -2.55 10.48 0.24
CA ASN A 87 -3.65 11.28 -0.29
C ASN A 87 -4.80 10.35 -0.73
N LYS A 88 -5.99 10.50 -0.12
CA LYS A 88 -7.18 9.65 -0.36
C LYS A 88 -7.82 9.86 -1.73
N GLU A 89 -7.48 10.93 -2.45
CA GLU A 89 -7.97 11.19 -3.82
C GLU A 89 -7.18 10.42 -4.88
N HIS A 90 -5.99 9.90 -4.52
CA HIS A 90 -5.06 9.28 -5.47
C HIS A 90 -4.52 7.93 -5.00
N TRP A 91 -4.93 7.47 -3.82
CA TRP A 91 -4.43 6.25 -3.21
C TRP A 91 -5.58 5.49 -2.56
N ILE A 92 -5.43 4.18 -2.50
CA ILE A 92 -6.34 3.25 -1.83
C ILE A 92 -5.53 2.22 -1.05
N SER A 93 -6.07 1.71 0.05
CA SER A 93 -5.44 0.71 0.94
C SER A 93 -6.12 -0.66 0.86
#